data_AF-A0AAU5X264-F1
#
_entry.id   AF-A0AAU5X264-F1
#
_cell.length_a   1.000
_cell.length_b   1.000
_cell.length_c   1.000
_cell.angle_alpha   90.00
_cell.angle_beta   90.00
_cell.angle_gamma   90.00
#
_symmetry.space_group_name_H-M   'P 1'
#
loop_
_entity.id
_entity.type
_entity.pdbx_description
1 polymer ?
#
loop_
_entity_poly.entity_id
_entity_poly.type
_entity_poly.pdbx_seq_one_letter_code
_entity_poly.pdbx_strand_id
1 'polypeptide(L)'
;MSTGLERARDQRRLGRLDQPRDIRRQLMPRLYYDPEAFGQFSENIARFLGTARFLVYMTFFVVVWFGWNMLVPGGLRFDPYPFIFLTLMLSLQASYAAPLILLAQNRQDYRDRVQYEGDRARHERNVSDTEYLTREVASLRMAMNEVATRDWIRDELQHLLKELESRREEPR
;
A
#
# COMPACT_ATOMS: atom_id res chain seq x y z
N MET A 1 -11.28 24.26 59.93
CA MET A 1 -10.42 23.52 58.98
C MET A 1 -11.20 22.35 58.38
N SER A 2 -12.24 22.58 57.55
CA SER A 2 -12.99 21.51 56.85
C SER A 2 -13.97 22.04 55.77
N THR A 3 -13.54 22.95 54.89
CA THR A 3 -14.43 23.52 53.84
C THR A 3 -13.73 23.69 52.49
N GLY A 4 -12.64 22.94 52.25
CA GLY A 4 -11.85 22.99 51.02
C GLY A 4 -11.97 21.77 50.10
N LEU A 5 -12.49 20.64 50.59
CA LEU A 5 -12.42 19.36 49.87
C LEU A 5 -13.71 18.94 49.14
N GLU A 6 -14.85 19.59 49.37
CA GLU A 6 -16.10 19.24 48.66
C GLU A 6 -16.20 19.88 47.26
N ARG A 7 -15.61 21.07 47.03
CA ARG A 7 -15.69 21.75 45.72
C ARG A 7 -14.90 21.07 44.60
N ALA A 8 -13.99 20.16 44.93
CA ALA A 8 -13.16 19.46 43.94
C ALA A 8 -13.83 18.22 43.32
N ARG A 9 -14.98 17.75 43.86
CA ARG A 9 -15.70 16.58 43.33
C ARG A 9 -16.79 16.93 42.31
N ASP A 10 -17.30 18.16 42.32
CA ASP A 10 -18.41 18.57 41.43
C ASP A 10 -17.97 18.99 40.02
N GLN A 11 -16.71 19.39 39.82
CA GLN A 11 -16.24 19.83 38.49
C GLN A 11 -15.96 18.68 37.51
N ARG A 12 -15.90 17.42 37.96
CA ARG A 12 -15.66 16.26 37.07
C ARG A 12 -16.92 15.76 36.35
N ARG A 13 -18.07 16.41 36.50
CA ARG A 13 -19.35 15.96 35.92
C ARG A 13 -19.84 16.78 34.71
N LEU A 14 -19.18 17.87 34.32
CA LEU A 14 -19.71 18.81 33.30
C LEU A 14 -18.90 18.91 31.99
N GLY A 15 -18.10 17.90 31.65
CA GLY A 15 -17.18 17.96 30.51
C GLY A 15 -17.30 16.83 29.49
N ARG A 16 -18.50 16.32 29.19
CA ARG A 16 -18.66 15.32 28.10
C ARG A 16 -20.04 15.34 27.46
N LEU A 17 -20.40 16.48 26.90
CA LEU A 17 -21.62 16.65 26.09
C LEU A 17 -21.33 16.76 24.58
N ASP A 18 -20.10 16.46 24.16
CA ASP A 18 -19.63 16.66 22.78
C ASP A 18 -19.43 15.34 22.01
N GLN A 19 -20.11 14.28 22.44
CA GLN A 19 -20.17 13.05 21.66
C GLN A 19 -21.51 13.04 20.94
N PRO A 20 -21.56 13.31 19.61
CA PRO A 20 -22.81 13.26 18.87
C PRO A 20 -23.41 11.86 19.06
N ARG A 21 -24.60 11.86 19.64
CA ARG A 21 -25.39 10.66 19.90
C ARG A 21 -25.80 10.11 18.54
N ASP A 22 -25.12 9.07 18.07
CA ASP A 22 -25.47 8.33 16.86
C ASP A 22 -26.77 7.52 17.09
N ILE A 23 -27.89 8.23 17.23
CA ILE A 23 -29.24 7.66 17.37
C ILE A 23 -29.90 7.64 15.98
N ARG A 24 -29.29 6.98 14.98
CA ARG A 24 -30.00 6.55 13.76
C ARG A 24 -29.26 5.43 13.04
N ARG A 25 -29.46 4.17 13.45
CA ARG A 25 -29.43 3.00 12.54
C ARG A 25 -29.83 1.71 13.26
N GLN A 26 -31.10 1.61 13.64
CA GLN A 26 -31.72 0.32 13.99
C GLN A 26 -33.02 0.19 13.21
N LEU A 27 -32.93 -0.18 11.93
CA LEU A 27 -34.03 -0.75 11.12
C LEU A 27 -33.55 -1.16 9.72
N MET A 28 -32.33 -1.68 9.61
CA MET A 28 -31.88 -2.37 8.40
C MET A 28 -31.38 -3.73 8.84
N PRO A 29 -31.91 -4.85 8.30
CA PRO A 29 -31.25 -6.14 8.45
C PRO A 29 -29.86 -5.94 7.83
N ARG A 30 -28.82 -5.99 8.68
CA ARG A 30 -27.45 -6.05 8.20
C ARG A 30 -27.36 -7.39 7.47
N LEU A 31 -27.62 -7.38 6.17
CA LEU A 31 -27.09 -8.39 5.26
C LEU A 31 -25.60 -8.42 5.59
N TYR A 32 -25.19 -9.47 6.29
CA TYR A 32 -23.82 -9.71 6.68
C TYR A 32 -23.06 -10.01 5.39
N TYR A 33 -22.68 -8.93 4.70
CA TYR A 33 -21.88 -8.98 3.51
C TYR A 33 -20.46 -9.19 3.99
N ASP A 34 -19.97 -10.41 3.87
CA ASP A 34 -18.62 -10.78 4.26
C ASP A 34 -17.62 -10.18 3.25
N PRO A 35 -16.94 -9.07 3.59
CA PRO A 35 -16.07 -8.36 2.66
C PRO A 35 -14.80 -9.17 2.34
N GLU A 36 -14.51 -10.21 3.12
CA GLU A 36 -13.34 -11.08 2.94
C GLU A 36 -13.61 -12.12 1.84
N ALA A 37 -14.76 -12.78 1.91
CA ALA A 37 -15.20 -13.76 0.92
C ALA A 37 -15.40 -13.13 -0.47
N PHE A 38 -16.08 -11.98 -0.53
CA PHE A 38 -16.22 -11.23 -1.78
C PHE A 38 -14.86 -10.73 -2.30
N GLY A 39 -13.97 -10.37 -1.38
CA GLY A 39 -12.63 -9.92 -1.69
C GLY A 39 -11.76 -10.95 -2.39
N GLN A 40 -11.82 -12.22 -1.96
CA GLN A 40 -11.12 -13.32 -2.61
C GLN A 40 -11.76 -13.68 -3.96
N PHE A 41 -13.09 -13.63 -4.03
CA PHE A 41 -13.83 -13.88 -5.28
C PHE A 41 -13.49 -12.84 -6.37
N SER A 42 -13.48 -11.55 -6.03
CA SER A 42 -13.09 -10.48 -6.96
C SER A 42 -11.65 -10.61 -7.43
N GLU A 43 -10.72 -11.04 -6.57
CA GLU A 43 -9.31 -11.24 -6.93
C GLU A 43 -9.11 -12.43 -7.88
N ASN A 44 -9.90 -13.49 -7.73
CA ASN A 44 -9.93 -14.59 -8.69
C ASN A 44 -10.52 -14.16 -10.03
N ILE A 45 -11.61 -13.41 -10.02
CA ILE A 45 -12.24 -12.85 -11.23
C ILE A 45 -11.27 -11.93 -11.97
N ALA A 46 -10.60 -11.01 -11.27
CA ALA A 46 -9.64 -10.08 -11.88
C ALA A 46 -8.48 -10.83 -12.55
N ARG A 47 -7.92 -11.85 -11.88
CA ARG A 47 -6.87 -12.70 -12.47
C ARG A 47 -7.37 -13.50 -13.67
N PHE A 48 -8.62 -13.98 -13.62
CA PHE A 48 -9.21 -14.76 -14.70
C PHE A 48 -9.52 -13.91 -15.94
N LEU A 49 -10.17 -12.75 -15.79
CA LEU A 49 -10.49 -11.84 -16.90
C LEU A 49 -9.23 -11.20 -17.51
N GLY A 50 -8.18 -10.97 -16.72
CA GLY A 50 -6.91 -10.42 -17.21
C GLY A 50 -6.04 -11.40 -18.00
N THR A 51 -6.43 -12.68 -18.07
CA THR A 51 -5.63 -13.72 -18.73
C THR A 51 -6.11 -13.97 -20.17
N ALA A 52 -5.18 -14.10 -21.12
CA ALA A 52 -5.49 -14.41 -22.53
C ALA A 52 -6.32 -15.70 -22.75
N ARG A 53 -6.26 -16.62 -21.79
CA ARG A 53 -7.04 -17.87 -21.76
C ARG A 53 -8.55 -17.62 -21.76
N PHE A 54 -9.03 -16.58 -21.07
CA PHE A 54 -10.46 -16.26 -21.04
C PHE A 54 -10.99 -15.90 -22.43
N LEU A 55 -10.25 -15.07 -23.17
CA LEU A 55 -10.59 -14.71 -24.54
C LEU A 55 -10.65 -15.94 -25.45
N VAL A 56 -9.67 -16.85 -25.34
CA VAL A 56 -9.67 -18.09 -26.11
C VAL A 56 -10.90 -18.96 -25.83
N TYR A 57 -11.27 -19.14 -24.55
CA TYR A 57 -12.48 -19.89 -24.18
C TYR A 57 -13.76 -19.23 -24.70
N MET A 58 -13.86 -17.90 -24.60
CA MET A 58 -15.01 -17.14 -25.10
C MET A 58 -15.13 -17.23 -26.63
N THR A 59 -14.04 -17.07 -27.36
CA THR A 59 -14.04 -17.23 -28.83
C THR A 59 -14.43 -18.65 -29.21
N PHE A 60 -13.89 -19.66 -28.53
CA PHE A 60 -14.24 -21.05 -28.77
C PHE A 60 -15.74 -21.31 -28.53
N PHE A 61 -16.30 -20.79 -27.43
CA PHE A 61 -17.73 -20.90 -27.14
C PHE A 61 -18.59 -20.30 -28.26
N VAL A 62 -18.27 -19.09 -28.73
CA VAL A 62 -19.00 -18.42 -29.82
C VAL A 62 -18.91 -19.22 -31.12
N VAL A 63 -17.72 -19.71 -31.47
CA VAL A 63 -17.50 -20.53 -32.68
C VAL A 63 -18.28 -21.84 -32.62
N VAL A 64 -18.27 -22.53 -31.48
CA VAL A 64 -19.04 -23.77 -31.28
C VAL A 64 -20.53 -23.51 -31.36
N TRP A 65 -21.03 -22.43 -30.74
CA TRP A 65 -22.44 -22.04 -30.82
C TRP A 65 -22.88 -21.76 -32.25
N PHE A 66 -22.09 -20.98 -32.98
CA PHE A 66 -22.34 -20.67 -34.37
C PHE A 66 -22.33 -21.94 -35.22
N GLY A 67 -21.31 -22.79 -35.06
CA GLY A 67 -21.18 -24.06 -35.76
C GLY A 67 -22.37 -24.99 -35.50
N TRP A 68 -22.78 -25.14 -34.24
CA TRP A 68 -23.95 -25.94 -33.87
C TRP A 68 -25.22 -25.46 -34.58
N ASN A 69 -25.49 -24.16 -34.54
CA ASN A 69 -26.70 -23.59 -35.13
C ASN A 69 -26.70 -23.56 -36.67
N MET A 70 -25.51 -23.55 -37.30
CA MET A 70 -25.37 -23.60 -38.76
C MET A 70 -25.44 -25.03 -39.32
N LEU A 71 -24.83 -25.99 -38.63
CA LEU A 71 -24.69 -27.37 -39.11
C LEU A 71 -25.93 -28.24 -38.86
N VAL A 72 -26.78 -27.86 -37.90
CA VAL A 72 -27.98 -28.64 -37.56
C VAL A 72 -29.14 -28.34 -38.53
N PRO A 73 -29.78 -29.37 -39.13
CA PRO A 73 -30.97 -29.21 -39.98
C PRO A 73 -32.18 -28.66 -39.20
N GLY A 74 -33.07 -27.95 -39.90
CA GLY A 74 -34.06 -27.00 -39.37
C GLY A 74 -35.02 -27.44 -38.25
N GLY A 75 -35.08 -28.72 -37.88
CA GLY A 75 -35.91 -29.21 -36.77
C GLY A 75 -35.27 -29.11 -35.38
N LEU A 76 -33.94 -28.96 -35.29
CA LEU A 76 -33.18 -28.96 -34.02
C LEU A 76 -32.31 -27.71 -33.84
N ARG A 77 -32.52 -26.68 -34.67
CA ARG A 77 -31.80 -25.40 -34.57
C ARG A 77 -32.27 -24.68 -33.31
N PHE A 78 -31.37 -24.49 -32.37
CA PHE A 78 -31.67 -23.86 -31.09
C PHE A 78 -31.80 -22.32 -31.23
N ASP A 79 -30.96 -21.71 -32.06
CA ASP A 79 -30.83 -20.26 -32.26
C ASP A 79 -30.56 -19.95 -33.75
N PRO A 80 -31.60 -19.93 -34.61
CA PRO A 80 -31.45 -19.59 -36.04
C PRO A 80 -30.94 -18.16 -36.26
N TYR A 81 -30.31 -17.91 -37.41
CA TYR A 81 -29.93 -16.55 -37.83
C TYR A 81 -31.15 -15.60 -37.71
N PRO A 82 -31.07 -14.50 -36.95
CA PRO A 82 -29.86 -13.72 -36.60
C PRO A 82 -29.21 -14.00 -35.21
N PHE A 83 -29.36 -15.18 -34.61
CA PHE A 83 -28.76 -15.57 -33.32
C PHE A 83 -29.19 -14.69 -32.13
N ILE A 84 -30.50 -14.60 -31.90
CA ILE A 84 -31.07 -13.73 -30.87
C ILE A 84 -30.65 -14.19 -29.46
N PHE A 85 -30.56 -15.49 -29.21
CA PHE A 85 -30.20 -15.99 -27.88
C PHE A 85 -28.75 -15.71 -27.54
N LEU A 86 -27.83 -15.92 -28.49
CA LEU A 86 -26.42 -15.56 -28.30
C LEU A 86 -26.28 -14.05 -28.01
N THR A 87 -26.99 -13.21 -28.76
CA THR A 87 -26.97 -11.75 -28.57
C THR A 87 -27.52 -11.33 -27.21
N LEU A 88 -28.64 -11.93 -26.78
CA LEU A 88 -29.22 -11.67 -25.46
C LEU A 88 -28.27 -12.11 -24.34
N MET A 89 -27.62 -13.27 -24.48
CA MET A 89 -26.70 -13.76 -23.47
C MET A 89 -25.45 -12.87 -23.35
N LEU A 90 -24.87 -12.45 -24.47
CA LEU A 90 -23.70 -11.55 -24.46
C LEU A 90 -24.05 -10.16 -23.91
N SER A 91 -25.22 -9.61 -24.24
CA SER A 91 -25.66 -8.31 -23.70
C SER A 91 -25.92 -8.38 -22.20
N LEU A 92 -26.54 -9.46 -21.72
CA LEU A 92 -26.70 -9.72 -20.28
C LEU A 92 -25.35 -9.88 -19.58
N GLN A 93 -24.41 -10.63 -20.18
CA GLN A 93 -23.07 -10.82 -19.63
C GLN A 93 -22.36 -9.47 -19.44
N ALA A 94 -22.40 -8.60 -20.46
CA ALA A 94 -21.80 -7.27 -20.36
C ALA A 94 -22.46 -6.41 -19.26
N SER A 95 -23.80 -6.45 -19.17
CA SER A 95 -24.58 -5.72 -18.17
C SER A 95 -24.23 -6.13 -16.73
N TYR A 96 -24.06 -7.43 -16.47
CA TYR A 96 -23.68 -7.92 -15.14
C TYR A 96 -22.18 -7.82 -14.85
N ALA A 97 -21.33 -7.80 -15.88
CA ALA A 97 -19.90 -7.60 -15.71
C ALA A 97 -19.56 -6.20 -15.18
N ALA A 98 -20.22 -5.15 -15.67
CA ALA A 98 -19.97 -3.76 -15.26
C ALA A 98 -20.02 -3.52 -13.73
N PRO A 99 -21.10 -3.91 -12.99
CA PRO A 99 -21.15 -3.72 -11.55
C PRO A 99 -20.16 -4.60 -10.79
N LEU A 100 -19.88 -5.82 -11.27
CA LEU A 100 -18.86 -6.68 -10.66
C LEU A 100 -17.45 -6.09 -10.81
N ILE A 101 -17.14 -5.55 -11.98
CA ILE A 101 -15.87 -4.88 -12.26
C ILE A 101 -15.75 -3.63 -11.37
N LEU A 102 -16.80 -2.82 -11.26
CA LEU A 102 -16.80 -1.64 -10.39
C LEU A 102 -16.54 -2.00 -8.92
N LEU A 103 -17.13 -3.08 -8.42
CA LEU A 103 -16.89 -3.56 -7.06
C LEU A 103 -15.44 -4.08 -6.88
N ALA A 104 -14.89 -4.76 -7.89
CA ALA A 104 -13.49 -5.19 -7.87
C ALA A 104 -12.52 -3.98 -7.91
N GLN A 105 -12.84 -2.97 -8.72
CA GLN A 105 -12.07 -1.73 -8.85
C GLN A 105 -12.06 -0.93 -7.53
N ASN A 106 -13.22 -0.70 -6.91
CA ASN A 106 -13.31 0.01 -5.63
C ASN A 106 -12.41 -0.62 -4.54
N ARG A 107 -12.24 -1.95 -4.57
CA ARG A 107 -11.36 -2.66 -3.64
C ARG A 107 -9.88 -2.54 -4.02
N GLN A 108 -9.55 -2.56 -5.32
CA GLN A 108 -8.19 -2.29 -5.79
C GLN A 108 -7.77 -0.86 -5.41
N ASP A 109 -8.61 0.13 -5.68
CA ASP A 109 -8.36 1.54 -5.33
C ASP A 109 -8.14 1.74 -3.82
N TYR A 110 -8.86 0.99 -2.98
CA TYR A 110 -8.64 1.03 -1.54
C TYR A 110 -7.27 0.46 -1.14
N ARG A 111 -6.86 -0.68 -1.69
CA ARG A 111 -5.52 -1.26 -1.44
C ARG A 111 -4.43 -0.31 -1.93
N ASP A 112 -4.59 0.24 -3.12
CA ASP A 112 -3.63 1.14 -3.76
C ASP A 112 -3.47 2.43 -2.95
N ARG A 113 -4.57 2.98 -2.41
CA ARG A 113 -4.51 4.13 -1.50
C ARG A 113 -3.73 3.80 -0.22
N VAL A 114 -4.03 2.69 0.44
CA VAL A 114 -3.33 2.29 1.68
C VAL A 114 -1.85 2.08 1.42
N GLN A 115 -1.50 1.44 0.30
CA GLN A 115 -0.12 1.24 -0.10
C GLN A 115 0.58 2.57 -0.40
N TYR A 116 -0.09 3.50 -1.08
CA TYR A 116 0.43 4.83 -1.37
C TYR A 116 0.66 5.67 -0.10
N GLU A 117 -0.26 5.64 0.86
CA GLU A 117 -0.10 6.31 2.15
C GLU A 117 1.09 5.72 2.94
N GLY A 118 1.22 4.39 2.93
CA GLY A 118 2.35 3.70 3.55
C GLY A 118 3.70 4.03 2.90
N ASP A 119 3.74 4.08 1.56
CA ASP A 119 4.94 4.44 0.80
C ASP A 119 5.36 5.89 1.06
N ARG A 120 4.38 6.82 1.08
CA ARG A 120 4.64 8.22 1.40
C ARG A 120 5.25 8.40 2.79
N ALA A 121 4.72 7.72 3.80
CA ALA A 121 5.27 7.78 5.16
C ALA A 121 6.69 7.18 5.24
N ARG A 122 6.98 6.13 4.46
CA ARG A 122 8.34 5.57 4.36
C ARG A 122 9.29 6.54 3.64
N HIS A 123 8.84 7.17 2.57
CA HIS A 123 9.62 8.15 1.82
C HIS A 123 10.01 9.34 2.70
N GLU A 124 9.08 9.88 3.50
CA GLU A 124 9.37 10.95 4.45
C GLU A 124 10.43 10.54 5.49
N ARG A 125 10.36 9.30 6.01
CA ARG A 125 11.40 8.77 6.92
C ARG A 125 12.75 8.60 6.23
N ASN A 126 12.78 8.05 5.02
CA ASN A 126 14.03 7.86 4.27
C ASN A 126 14.73 9.20 3.97
N VAL A 127 13.96 10.25 3.67
CA VAL A 127 14.50 11.60 3.49
C VAL A 127 15.12 12.10 4.80
N SER A 128 14.40 11.97 5.92
CA SER A 128 14.92 12.33 7.26
C SER A 128 16.18 11.55 7.63
N ASP A 129 16.22 10.24 7.38
CA ASP A 129 17.38 9.38 7.67
C ASP A 129 18.58 9.79 6.82
N THR A 130 18.34 10.13 5.54
CA THR A 130 19.39 10.60 4.64
C THR A 130 19.95 11.96 5.11
N GLU A 131 19.10 12.87 5.56
CA GLU A 131 19.53 14.14 6.14
C GLU A 131 20.34 13.93 7.43
N TYR A 132 19.89 13.02 8.30
CA TYR A 132 20.59 12.69 9.54
C TYR A 132 21.98 12.12 9.25
N LEU A 133 22.06 11.09 8.39
CA LEU A 133 23.34 10.50 7.99
C LEU A 133 24.27 11.52 7.32
N THR A 134 23.73 12.44 6.52
CA THR A 134 24.54 13.51 5.89
C THR A 134 25.13 14.45 6.93
N ARG A 135 24.36 14.82 7.97
CA ARG A 135 24.86 15.64 9.08
C ARG A 135 25.91 14.90 9.89
N GLU A 136 25.70 13.62 10.15
CA GLU A 136 26.65 12.79 10.89
C GLU A 136 27.96 12.57 10.11
N VAL A 137 27.88 12.39 8.80
CA VAL A 137 29.08 12.31 7.94
C VAL A 137 29.81 13.65 7.90
N ALA A 138 29.09 14.78 7.88
CA ALA A 138 29.69 16.10 7.92
C ALA A 138 30.41 16.38 9.25
N SER A 139 29.80 16.03 10.39
CA SER A 139 30.41 16.18 11.71
C SER A 139 31.63 15.25 11.87
N LEU A 140 31.52 13.99 11.43
CA LEU A 140 32.63 13.05 11.40
C LEU A 140 33.80 13.57 10.56
N ARG A 141 33.52 14.14 9.38
CA ARG A 141 34.53 14.75 8.50
C ARG A 141 35.23 15.92 9.18
N MET A 142 34.51 16.77 9.90
CA MET A 142 35.11 17.90 10.64
C MET A 142 36.02 17.39 11.77
N ALA A 143 35.54 16.43 12.58
CA ALA A 143 36.32 15.82 13.65
C ALA A 143 37.59 15.12 13.13
N MET A 144 37.49 14.41 12.00
CA MET A 144 38.66 13.81 11.34
C MET A 144 39.64 14.86 10.83
N ASN A 145 39.15 15.98 10.30
CA ASN A 145 40.02 17.05 9.80
C ASN A 145 40.82 17.70 10.94
N GLU A 146 40.23 17.85 12.13
CA GLU A 146 40.93 18.35 13.32
C GLU A 146 42.02 17.38 13.81
N VAL A 147 41.70 16.09 13.96
CA VAL A 147 42.63 15.07 14.50
C VAL A 147 43.73 14.67 13.49
N ALA A 148 43.43 14.70 12.20
CA ALA A 148 44.37 14.32 11.14
C ALA A 148 44.88 15.52 10.35
N THR A 149 45.10 16.67 11.00
CA THR A 149 45.68 17.81 10.30
C THR A 149 47.13 17.47 9.94
N ARG A 150 47.49 17.58 8.66
CA ARG A 150 48.84 17.29 8.13
C ARG A 150 49.95 17.94 8.95
N ASP A 151 49.69 19.13 9.49
CA ASP A 151 50.65 19.90 10.29
C ASP A 151 50.83 19.29 11.69
N TRP A 152 49.77 18.76 12.32
CA TRP A 152 49.91 18.03 13.59
C TRP A 152 50.69 16.73 13.42
N ILE A 153 50.36 15.93 12.39
CA ILE A 153 51.11 14.70 12.09
C ILE A 153 52.58 15.01 11.77
N ARG A 154 52.83 16.13 11.07
CA ARG A 154 54.19 16.58 10.76
C ARG A 154 54.94 17.03 12.01
N ASP A 155 54.33 17.81 12.90
CA ASP A 155 54.95 18.25 14.15
C ASP A 155 55.23 17.07 15.06
N GLU A 156 54.29 16.12 15.20
CA GLU A 156 54.48 14.92 16.02
C GLU A 156 55.59 14.02 15.47
N LEU A 157 55.64 13.83 14.14
CA LEU A 157 56.75 13.11 13.49
C LEU A 157 58.09 13.82 13.68
N GLN A 158 58.13 15.15 13.58
CA GLN A 158 59.35 15.91 13.82
C GLN A 158 59.77 15.87 15.29
N HIS A 159 58.82 15.97 16.21
CA HIS A 159 59.06 15.86 17.64
C HIS A 159 59.64 14.48 18.00
N LEU A 160 59.02 13.41 17.52
CA LEU A 160 59.51 12.03 17.72
C LEU A 160 60.87 11.79 17.07
N LEU A 161 61.12 12.34 15.87
CA LEU A 161 62.44 12.29 15.23
C LEU A 161 63.51 12.99 16.08
N LYS A 162 63.19 14.18 16.58
CA LYS A 162 64.11 14.99 17.39
C LYS A 162 64.41 14.33 18.74
N GLU A 163 63.42 13.66 19.34
CA GLU A 163 63.61 12.88 20.57
C GLU A 163 64.48 11.62 20.34
N LEU A 164 64.34 10.94 19.21
CA LEU A 164 65.21 9.82 18.85
C LEU A 164 66.65 10.29 18.56
N GLU A 165 66.80 11.44 17.93
CA GLU A 165 68.10 12.04 17.63
C GLU A 165 68.81 12.49 18.90
N SER A 166 68.10 13.14 19.83
CA SER A 166 68.65 13.52 21.14
C SER A 166 69.03 12.30 22.00
N ARG A 167 68.24 11.21 21.98
CA ARG A 167 68.62 9.94 22.61
C ARG A 167 69.84 9.27 21.98
N ARG A 168 70.13 9.55 20.71
CA ARG A 168 71.31 9.04 20.00
C ARG A 168 72.55 9.89 20.28
N GLU A 169 72.35 11.18 20.56
CA GLU A 169 73.38 12.16 20.91
C GLU A 169 73.73 12.23 22.39
N GLU A 170 73.11 11.41 23.26
CA GLU A 170 73.63 11.12 24.60
C GLU A 170 74.60 9.90 24.55
N PRO A 171 75.90 10.08 24.29
CA PRO A 171 76.90 9.11 24.68
C PRO A 171 77.09 9.18 26.20
N ARG A 172 77.19 8.00 26.80
CA ARG A 172 77.51 7.74 28.21
C ARG A 172 78.67 8.56 28.77
#